data_AF-A0A7C5NHP7-F1
#
_entry.id   AF-A0A7C5NHP7-F1
#
_cell.length_a   1.000
_cell.length_b   1.000
_cell.length_c   1.000
_cell.angle_alpha   90.00
_cell.angle_beta   90.00
_cell.angle_gamma   90.00
#
_symmetry.space_group_name_H-M   'P 1'
#
loop_
_entity.id
_entity.type
_entity.pdbx_description
1 polymer ?
#
loop_
_entity_poly.entity_id
_entity_poly.type
_entity_poly.pdbx_seq_one_letter_code
_entity_poly.pdbx_strand_id
1 'polypeptide(L)'
;MKVLNKLIFGIFLLIYSSCNLSKPVGSKEDSSSIKDNIETEICSDYYLSNRTTDCNMSLRYMRSLIEPDTINTKFGFVDGKRLGFISFNIKGESNPNNLEKLELFFIDLHCFKQIKPLELFKLICSEKDFLIIEEELTKPNNSFQRYIFECSISHMNCFSIIVNKGMVENTSWCIQKASN
;
A
#
# COMPACT_ATOMS: atom_id res chain seq x y z
N MET A 1 -5.91 -53.71 -29.29
CA MET A 1 -4.54 -53.69 -28.73
C MET A 1 -4.26 -52.26 -28.30
N LYS A 2 -4.31 -51.92 -26.99
CA LYS A 2 -3.16 -51.82 -26.05
C LYS A 2 -1.98 -51.12 -26.74
N VAL A 3 -1.57 -49.91 -26.35
CA VAL A 3 -0.77 -49.53 -25.15
C VAL A 3 -0.94 -48.00 -24.96
N LEU A 4 -1.49 -47.44 -23.87
CA LEU A 4 -0.96 -47.15 -22.52
C LEU A 4 0.25 -46.17 -22.44
N ASN A 5 0.18 -45.24 -21.47
CA ASN A 5 1.24 -44.39 -20.89
C ASN A 5 1.56 -43.06 -21.63
N LYS A 6 1.62 -41.88 -21.00
CA LYS A 6 1.95 -41.57 -19.60
C LYS A 6 1.33 -40.23 -19.15
N LEU A 7 0.74 -40.28 -17.97
CA LEU A 7 0.49 -39.19 -17.03
C LEU A 7 1.84 -38.52 -16.66
N ILE A 8 1.95 -37.20 -16.75
CA ILE A 8 2.89 -36.43 -15.91
C ILE A 8 2.15 -35.20 -15.37
N PHE A 9 1.75 -35.35 -14.10
CA PHE A 9 1.40 -34.29 -13.18
C PHE A 9 2.61 -33.37 -12.99
N GLY A 10 2.45 -32.08 -13.28
CA GLY A 10 3.40 -31.03 -12.87
C GLY A 10 2.84 -30.25 -11.69
N ILE A 11 2.83 -30.87 -10.51
CA ILE A 11 2.62 -30.20 -9.22
C ILE A 11 3.86 -29.35 -8.99
N PHE A 12 3.78 -28.04 -9.17
CA PHE A 12 4.76 -27.14 -8.56
C PHE A 12 4.42 -27.03 -7.08
N LEU A 13 5.17 -27.78 -6.29
CA LEU A 13 5.16 -27.73 -4.84
C LEU A 13 5.39 -26.29 -4.37
N LEU A 14 4.42 -25.80 -3.61
CA LEU A 14 4.60 -24.73 -2.64
C LEU A 14 5.70 -25.14 -1.66
N ILE A 15 6.89 -24.56 -1.81
CA ILE A 15 7.88 -24.55 -0.74
C ILE A 15 7.40 -23.49 0.25
N TYR A 16 6.51 -23.90 1.15
CA TYR A 16 6.34 -23.23 2.42
C TYR A 16 7.68 -23.33 3.15
N SER A 17 8.44 -22.24 3.14
CA SER A 17 9.53 -22.03 4.08
C SER A 17 8.90 -21.79 5.45
N SER A 18 8.50 -22.88 6.09
CA SER A 18 8.18 -22.89 7.52
C SER A 18 9.46 -22.54 8.27
N CYS A 19 9.48 -21.37 8.92
CA CYS A 19 10.47 -21.03 9.93
C CYS A 19 10.33 -21.99 11.13
N ASN A 20 10.89 -23.19 11.01
CA ASN A 20 11.14 -24.07 12.15
C ASN A 20 12.64 -24.02 12.46
N LEU A 21 12.97 -23.16 13.42
CA LEU A 21 14.29 -23.07 14.02
C LEU A 21 14.49 -24.27 14.97
N SER A 22 14.88 -25.43 14.44
CA SER A 22 15.47 -26.49 15.26
C SER A 22 16.90 -26.09 15.61
N LYS A 23 17.11 -25.58 16.83
CA LYS A 23 18.45 -25.35 17.39
C LYS A 23 19.22 -26.68 17.46
N PRO A 24 20.48 -26.75 17.00
CA PRO A 24 21.36 -27.82 17.42
C PRO A 24 21.88 -27.54 18.84
N VAL A 25 22.02 -28.63 19.58
CA VAL A 25 22.50 -28.71 20.96
C VAL A 25 24.04 -28.63 20.99
N GLY A 26 24.56 -27.85 21.95
CA GLY A 26 25.96 -27.87 22.41
C GLY A 26 26.79 -26.68 21.91
N SER A 27 27.60 -25.99 22.69
CA SER A 27 27.95 -26.10 24.10
C SER A 27 28.82 -24.89 24.49
N LYS A 28 28.64 -24.43 25.73
CA LYS A 28 29.56 -23.63 26.57
C LYS A 28 29.74 -22.14 26.26
N GLU A 29 29.36 -21.40 27.30
CA GLU A 29 29.68 -20.04 27.70
C GLU A 29 30.99 -19.48 27.13
N ASP A 30 30.89 -18.31 26.51
CA ASP A 30 31.71 -17.20 26.93
C ASP A 30 30.90 -15.90 26.84
N SER A 31 30.75 -15.26 28.00
CA SER A 31 30.09 -13.98 28.16
C SER A 31 30.90 -12.91 27.44
N SER A 32 30.40 -12.41 26.32
CA SER A 32 30.74 -11.08 25.85
C SER A 32 29.49 -10.41 25.31
N SER A 33 29.27 -9.19 25.77
CA SER A 33 28.17 -8.30 25.44
C SER A 33 28.15 -8.00 23.94
N ILE A 34 27.47 -8.82 23.16
CA ILE A 34 27.06 -8.48 21.80
C ILE A 34 25.68 -7.85 21.94
N LYS A 35 25.67 -6.52 21.82
CA LYS A 35 24.45 -5.70 21.68
C LYS A 35 23.50 -6.40 20.71
N ASP A 36 22.27 -6.62 21.15
CA ASP A 36 21.14 -7.00 20.31
C ASP A 36 20.85 -5.88 19.29
N ASN A 37 21.68 -5.79 18.26
CA ASN A 37 21.38 -5.13 16.98
C ASN A 37 21.02 -6.23 15.96
N ILE A 38 20.11 -7.12 16.34
CA ILE A 38 19.62 -8.17 15.46
C ILE A 38 18.50 -7.57 14.60
N GLU A 39 18.88 -7.28 13.35
CA GLU A 39 18.06 -7.41 12.14
C GLU A 39 16.68 -6.70 12.13
N THR A 40 16.69 -5.37 12.01
CA THR A 40 15.58 -4.65 11.34
C THR A 40 15.87 -4.40 9.85
N GLU A 41 16.99 -4.90 9.34
CA GLU A 41 17.61 -4.49 8.07
C GLU A 41 17.18 -5.32 6.84
N ILE A 42 16.38 -6.39 7.00
CA ILE A 42 16.09 -7.34 5.90
C ILE A 42 14.71 -7.09 5.24
N CYS A 43 13.75 -6.50 5.94
CA CYS A 43 12.39 -6.35 5.41
C CYS A 43 12.24 -5.14 4.48
N SER A 44 13.09 -4.12 4.60
CA SER A 44 13.00 -2.90 3.78
C SER A 44 13.26 -3.17 2.30
N ASP A 45 14.05 -4.19 1.96
CA ASP A 45 14.33 -4.56 0.56
C ASP A 45 13.06 -4.97 -0.20
N TYR A 46 12.02 -5.39 0.52
CA TYR A 46 10.72 -5.76 -0.06
C TYR A 46 9.76 -4.57 -0.20
N TYR A 47 10.11 -3.38 0.33
CA TYR A 47 9.29 -2.19 0.14
C TYR A 47 9.25 -1.81 -1.33
N LEU A 48 8.09 -1.34 -1.79
CA LEU A 48 7.90 -0.99 -3.20
C LEU A 48 8.95 0.02 -3.68
N SER A 49 9.29 0.99 -2.83
CA SER A 49 10.31 2.02 -3.09
C SER A 49 11.70 1.45 -3.32
N ASN A 50 12.01 0.28 -2.77
CA ASN A 50 13.36 -0.31 -2.80
C ASN A 50 13.50 -1.36 -3.91
N ARG A 51 12.39 -1.97 -4.34
CA ARG A 51 12.37 -2.97 -5.44
C ARG A 51 12.06 -2.39 -6.82
N THR A 52 11.80 -1.10 -6.91
CA THR A 52 11.57 -0.37 -8.16
C THR A 52 12.69 0.64 -8.40
N THR A 53 12.96 0.96 -9.66
CA THR A 53 14.05 1.88 -10.01
C THR A 53 13.61 3.34 -10.05
N ASP A 54 12.32 3.59 -10.26
CA ASP A 54 11.73 4.92 -10.35
C ASP A 54 10.23 4.92 -10.04
N CYS A 55 9.66 6.12 -9.91
CA CYS A 55 8.25 6.27 -9.61
C CYS A 55 7.30 5.82 -10.73
N ASN A 56 7.72 5.81 -11.99
CA ASN A 56 6.86 5.29 -13.06
C ASN A 56 6.63 3.78 -12.89
N MET A 57 7.66 3.05 -12.45
CA MET A 57 7.54 1.63 -12.12
C MET A 57 6.63 1.41 -10.90
N SER A 58 6.83 2.17 -9.81
CA SER A 58 5.95 2.10 -8.63
C SER A 58 4.49 2.39 -8.98
N LEU A 59 4.24 3.44 -9.77
CA LEU A 59 2.89 3.82 -10.20
C LEU A 59 2.25 2.77 -11.11
N ARG A 60 3.02 2.17 -12.03
CA ARG A 60 2.52 1.06 -12.86
C ARG A 60 2.16 -0.15 -12.00
N TYR A 61 2.99 -0.48 -11.01
CA TYR A 61 2.73 -1.57 -10.08
C TYR A 61 1.45 -1.32 -9.28
N MET A 62 1.35 -0.16 -8.61
CA MET A 62 0.17 0.24 -7.85
C MET A 62 -1.10 0.21 -8.71
N ARG A 63 -1.03 0.70 -9.95
CA ARG A 63 -2.18 0.71 -10.88
C ARG A 63 -2.68 -0.68 -11.24
N SER A 64 -1.81 -1.69 -11.21
CA SER A 64 -2.19 -3.07 -11.52
C SER A 64 -2.88 -3.79 -10.35
N LEU A 65 -2.80 -3.24 -9.14
CA LEU A 65 -3.27 -3.88 -7.91
C LEU A 65 -4.38 -3.12 -7.19
N ILE A 66 -4.43 -1.79 -7.30
CA ILE A 66 -5.44 -0.99 -6.60
C ILE A 66 -6.82 -1.24 -7.22
N GLU A 67 -7.76 -1.65 -6.37
CA GLU A 67 -9.17 -1.86 -6.72
C GLU A 67 -10.04 -0.86 -5.92
N PRO A 68 -10.48 0.25 -6.53
CA PRO A 68 -11.24 1.28 -5.84
C PRO A 68 -12.53 0.75 -5.21
N ASP A 69 -12.85 1.21 -4.00
CA ASP A 69 -14.09 0.88 -3.29
C ASP A 69 -15.12 2.00 -3.49
N THR A 70 -16.17 1.70 -4.25
CA THR A 70 -17.27 2.63 -4.56
C THR A 70 -18.29 2.80 -3.44
N ILE A 71 -18.29 1.91 -2.43
CA ILE A 71 -19.27 1.92 -1.33
C ILE A 71 -18.77 2.80 -0.20
N ASN A 72 -17.49 2.65 0.15
CA ASN A 72 -16.91 3.32 1.30
C ASN A 72 -16.30 4.68 0.96
N THR A 73 -16.02 4.97 -0.31
CA THR A 73 -15.54 6.30 -0.75
C THR A 73 -16.64 7.36 -0.61
N LYS A 74 -16.31 8.47 0.05
CA LYS A 74 -17.25 9.56 0.38
C LYS A 74 -16.55 10.91 0.31
N PHE A 75 -17.26 11.93 -0.17
CA PHE A 75 -16.76 13.31 -0.22
C PHE A 75 -17.68 14.23 0.58
N GLY A 76 -17.11 15.14 1.36
CA GLY A 76 -17.85 16.04 2.25
C GLY A 76 -17.13 17.35 2.55
N PHE A 77 -17.83 18.22 3.27
CA PHE A 77 -17.38 19.57 3.61
C PHE A 77 -17.53 19.79 5.12
N VAL A 78 -16.44 20.19 5.78
CA VAL A 78 -16.44 20.54 7.21
C VAL A 78 -15.62 21.81 7.40
N ASP A 79 -16.21 22.84 8.02
CA ASP A 79 -15.55 24.10 8.39
C ASP A 79 -14.76 24.78 7.25
N GLY A 80 -15.33 24.79 6.03
CA GLY A 80 -14.69 25.37 4.85
C GLY A 80 -13.50 24.57 4.30
N LYS A 81 -13.16 23.43 4.92
CA LYS A 81 -12.22 22.45 4.40
C LYS A 81 -13.00 21.33 3.73
N ARG A 82 -12.55 20.93 2.54
CA ARG A 82 -13.13 19.77 1.85
C ARG A 82 -12.38 18.53 2.30
N LEU A 83 -13.14 17.59 2.85
CA LEU A 83 -12.67 16.31 3.35
C LEU A 83 -13.17 15.21 2.43
N GLY A 84 -12.26 14.42 1.88
CA GLY A 84 -12.60 13.20 1.18
C GLY A 84 -12.14 11.98 1.96
N PHE A 85 -12.98 10.97 2.06
CA PHE A 85 -12.57 9.64 2.48
C PHE A 85 -12.55 8.75 1.25
N ILE A 86 -11.39 8.20 0.92
CA ILE A 86 -11.19 7.31 -0.22
C ILE A 86 -10.88 5.93 0.33
N SER A 87 -11.57 4.91 -0.18
CA SER A 87 -11.28 3.54 0.18
C SER A 87 -10.96 2.73 -1.07
N PHE A 88 -10.01 1.81 -0.94
CA PHE A 88 -9.67 0.86 -2.00
C PHE A 88 -9.10 -0.43 -1.40
N ASN A 89 -9.08 -1.45 -2.24
CA ASN A 89 -8.56 -2.78 -1.92
C ASN A 89 -7.25 -3.02 -2.70
N ILE A 90 -6.48 -4.01 -2.25
CA ILE A 90 -5.37 -4.57 -3.01
C ILE A 90 -5.85 -5.88 -3.63
N LYS A 91 -5.78 -5.99 -4.95
CA LYS A 91 -6.19 -7.17 -5.69
C LYS A 91 -5.47 -8.42 -5.20
N GLY A 92 -6.25 -9.47 -4.93
CA GLY A 92 -5.74 -10.74 -4.42
C GLY A 92 -5.56 -10.78 -2.90
N GLU A 93 -5.75 -9.65 -2.21
CA GLU A 93 -5.66 -9.56 -0.76
C GLU A 93 -7.05 -9.40 -0.14
N SER A 94 -7.54 -10.47 0.47
CA SER A 94 -8.86 -10.50 1.12
C SER A 94 -8.81 -10.93 2.59
N ASN A 95 -7.61 -11.08 3.14
CA ASN A 95 -7.41 -11.66 4.48
C ASN A 95 -7.14 -10.56 5.53
N PRO A 96 -8.02 -10.36 6.51
CA PRO A 96 -7.85 -9.33 7.54
C PRO A 96 -6.69 -9.58 8.51
N ASN A 97 -6.18 -10.81 8.61
CA ASN A 97 -5.49 -11.22 9.84
C ASN A 97 -3.98 -10.90 9.89
N ASN A 98 -3.33 -10.46 8.80
CA ASN A 98 -1.86 -10.27 8.78
C ASN A 98 -1.34 -9.19 7.81
N LEU A 99 -2.19 -8.32 7.26
CA LEU A 99 -1.80 -7.39 6.19
C LEU A 99 -1.44 -5.97 6.65
N GLU A 100 -1.69 -5.63 7.93
CA GLU A 100 -1.50 -4.27 8.45
C GLU A 100 -0.07 -3.71 8.32
N LYS A 101 0.93 -4.57 8.08
CA LYS A 101 2.34 -4.20 7.90
C LYS A 101 2.85 -4.33 6.45
N LEU A 102 1.98 -4.71 5.52
CA LEU A 102 2.33 -4.88 4.11
C LEU A 102 2.02 -3.66 3.26
N GLU A 103 1.54 -2.57 3.84
CA GLU A 103 1.23 -1.35 3.10
C GLU A 103 2.44 -0.83 2.31
N LEU A 104 3.65 -0.94 2.89
CA LEU A 104 4.91 -0.55 2.23
C LEU A 104 5.33 -1.51 1.12
N PHE A 105 4.82 -2.75 1.12
CA PHE A 105 5.02 -3.68 0.02
C PHE A 105 4.22 -3.25 -1.22
N PHE A 106 3.04 -2.68 -1.02
CA PHE A 106 2.10 -2.37 -2.10
C PHE A 106 2.09 -0.91 -2.54
N ILE A 107 2.35 0.02 -1.64
CA ILE A 107 2.14 1.45 -1.85
C ILE A 107 3.42 2.23 -1.59
N ASP A 108 3.75 3.11 -2.53
CA ASP A 108 4.84 4.07 -2.40
C ASP A 108 4.28 5.50 -2.38
N LEU A 109 4.09 6.03 -1.16
CA LEU A 109 3.58 7.39 -0.96
C LEU A 109 4.55 8.48 -1.44
N HIS A 110 5.84 8.19 -1.60
CA HIS A 110 6.79 9.16 -2.10
C HIS A 110 6.48 9.52 -3.56
N CYS A 111 6.07 8.53 -4.36
CA CYS A 111 5.71 8.73 -5.75
C CYS A 111 4.43 9.56 -5.94
N PHE A 112 3.52 9.56 -4.97
CA PHE A 112 2.32 10.40 -5.04
C PHE A 112 2.65 11.90 -5.04
N LYS A 113 3.76 12.31 -4.40
CA LYS A 113 4.22 13.71 -4.41
C LYS A 113 4.81 14.13 -5.76
N GLN A 114 5.14 13.18 -6.62
CA GLN A 114 5.77 13.44 -7.92
C GLN A 114 4.77 13.56 -9.08
N ILE A 115 3.49 13.27 -8.83
CA ILE A 115 2.43 13.30 -9.86
C ILE A 115 1.40 14.38 -9.57
N LYS A 116 0.64 14.73 -10.63
CA LYS A 116 -0.46 15.68 -10.51
C LYS A 116 -1.61 15.07 -9.70
N PRO A 117 -2.35 15.87 -8.91
CA PRO A 117 -3.49 15.36 -8.14
C PRO A 117 -4.50 14.56 -8.96
N LEU A 118 -4.85 15.00 -10.18
CA LEU A 118 -5.79 14.26 -11.03
C LEU A 118 -5.26 12.88 -11.42
N GLU A 119 -3.97 12.75 -11.69
CA GLU A 119 -3.36 11.45 -11.99
C GLU A 119 -3.37 10.53 -10.76
N LEU A 120 -3.12 11.10 -9.58
CA LEU A 120 -3.19 10.39 -8.31
C LEU A 120 -4.61 9.90 -8.03
N PHE A 121 -5.63 10.74 -8.16
CA PHE A 121 -7.01 10.33 -7.89
C PHE A 121 -7.54 9.34 -8.92
N LYS A 122 -7.09 9.43 -10.17
CA LYS A 122 -7.39 8.41 -11.19
C LYS A 122 -6.79 7.04 -10.85
N LEU A 123 -5.73 6.99 -10.04
CA LEU A 123 -5.13 5.75 -9.58
C LEU A 123 -5.94 5.08 -8.46
N ILE A 124 -6.51 5.87 -7.54
CA ILE A 124 -7.09 5.36 -6.28
C ILE A 124 -8.61 5.45 -6.18
N CYS A 125 -9.27 6.17 -7.08
CA CYS A 125 -10.72 6.33 -7.10
C CYS A 125 -11.35 5.55 -8.26
N SER A 126 -12.63 5.21 -8.08
CA SER A 126 -13.45 4.74 -9.19
C SER A 126 -13.61 5.85 -10.23
N GLU A 127 -14.00 5.50 -11.47
CA GLU A 127 -14.25 6.50 -12.51
C GLU A 127 -15.29 7.54 -12.08
N LYS A 128 -16.37 7.09 -11.45
CA LYS A 128 -17.44 7.97 -10.95
C LYS A 128 -16.93 8.94 -9.87
N ASP A 129 -16.16 8.44 -8.91
CA ASP A 129 -15.63 9.25 -7.82
C ASP A 129 -14.53 10.20 -8.30
N PHE A 130 -13.71 9.74 -9.26
CA PHE A 130 -12.71 10.57 -9.92
C PHE A 130 -13.35 11.79 -10.60
N LEU A 131 -14.47 11.63 -11.30
CA LEU A 131 -15.16 12.75 -11.95
C LEU A 131 -15.61 13.83 -10.95
N ILE A 132 -16.06 13.42 -9.76
CA ILE A 132 -16.43 14.36 -8.69
C ILE A 132 -15.20 15.16 -8.24
N ILE A 133 -14.07 14.49 -8.05
CA ILE A 133 -12.81 15.15 -7.67
C ILE A 133 -12.29 16.05 -8.79
N GLU A 134 -12.38 15.61 -10.05
CA GLU A 134 -11.92 16.37 -11.21
C GLU A 134 -12.71 17.66 -11.36
N GLU A 135 -14.04 17.60 -11.33
CA GLU A 135 -14.89 18.79 -11.35
C GLU A 135 -14.52 19.75 -10.21
N GLU A 136 -14.16 19.18 -9.07
CA GLU A 136 -13.86 19.95 -7.89
C GLU A 136 -12.50 20.64 -7.93
N LEU A 137 -11.45 19.93 -8.32
CA LEU A 137 -10.09 20.47 -8.38
C LEU A 137 -9.87 21.43 -9.56
N THR A 138 -10.74 21.40 -10.57
CA THR A 138 -10.64 22.25 -11.76
C THR A 138 -11.42 23.57 -11.67
N LYS A 139 -12.25 23.75 -10.64
CA LYS A 139 -13.01 24.99 -10.43
C LYS A 139 -12.07 26.20 -10.25
N PRO A 140 -12.33 27.33 -10.94
CA PRO A 140 -11.42 28.48 -10.97
C PRO A 140 -11.21 29.14 -9.60
N ASN A 141 -12.18 29.04 -8.69
CA ASN A 141 -12.09 29.63 -7.34
C ASN A 141 -11.32 28.77 -6.33
N ASN A 142 -10.91 27.56 -6.71
CA ASN A 142 -10.33 26.56 -5.82
C ASN A 142 -8.80 26.53 -5.83
N SER A 143 -8.15 27.41 -6.61
CA SER A 143 -6.69 27.52 -6.67
C SER A 143 -6.01 27.84 -5.34
N PHE A 144 -6.77 28.30 -4.34
CA PHE A 144 -6.28 28.63 -2.99
C PHE A 144 -6.83 27.69 -1.90
N GLN A 145 -7.67 26.71 -2.26
CA GLN A 145 -8.24 25.77 -1.29
C GLN A 145 -7.25 24.64 -0.99
N ARG A 146 -7.21 24.27 0.29
CA ARG A 146 -6.47 23.11 0.79
C ARG A 146 -7.46 21.97 1.02
N TYR A 147 -7.22 20.85 0.36
CA TYR A 147 -8.03 19.64 0.44
C TYR A 147 -7.27 18.60 1.25
N ILE A 148 -8.01 17.87 2.09
CA ILE A 148 -7.45 16.77 2.87
C ILE A 148 -8.26 15.53 2.54
N PHE A 149 -7.56 14.49 2.10
CA PHE A 149 -8.15 13.20 1.82
C PHE A 149 -7.57 12.16 2.77
N GLU A 150 -8.44 11.45 3.47
CA GLU A 150 -8.08 10.25 4.22
C GLU A 150 -8.30 9.04 3.32
N CYS A 151 -7.27 8.23 3.15
CA CYS A 151 -7.26 7.08 2.27
C CYS A 151 -7.10 5.82 3.12
N SER A 152 -8.07 4.91 3.06
CA SER A 152 -8.02 3.63 3.76
C SER A 152 -7.80 2.50 2.75
N ILE A 153 -6.80 1.67 3.04
CA ILE A 153 -6.56 0.43 2.31
C ILE A 153 -7.24 -0.68 3.09
N SER A 154 -8.15 -1.41 2.46
CA SER A 154 -8.89 -2.49 3.12
C SER A 154 -7.94 -3.50 3.78
N HIS A 155 -8.21 -3.83 5.05
CA HIS A 155 -7.42 -4.75 5.87
C HIS A 155 -5.96 -4.35 6.11
N MET A 156 -5.59 -3.13 5.75
CA MET A 156 -4.24 -2.59 5.89
C MET A 156 -4.28 -1.21 6.55
N ASN A 157 -3.15 -0.52 6.54
CA ASN A 157 -3.02 0.81 7.09
C ASN A 157 -3.75 1.87 6.24
N CYS A 158 -3.97 3.06 6.81
CA CYS A 158 -4.46 4.23 6.10
C CYS A 158 -3.35 5.26 5.88
N PHE A 159 -3.59 6.23 5.00
CA PHE A 159 -2.72 7.38 4.81
C PHE A 159 -3.56 8.61 4.47
N SER A 160 -2.98 9.79 4.60
CA SER A 160 -3.60 11.04 4.16
C SER A 160 -2.91 11.61 2.93
N ILE A 161 -3.67 12.32 2.12
CA ILE A 161 -3.20 13.12 0.98
C ILE A 161 -3.66 14.56 1.22
N ILE A 162 -2.73 15.50 1.16
CA ILE A 162 -3.02 16.94 1.22
C ILE A 162 -2.78 17.52 -0.16
N VAL A 163 -3.80 18.11 -0.76
CA VAL A 163 -3.72 18.83 -2.03
C VAL A 163 -3.88 20.31 -1.78
N ASN A 164 -2.96 21.10 -2.33
CA ASN A 164 -2.95 22.54 -2.17
C ASN A 164 -2.42 23.18 -3.46
N LYS A 165 -3.07 24.26 -3.92
CA LYS A 165 -2.68 24.98 -5.15
C LYS A 165 -2.47 24.06 -6.36
N GLY A 166 -3.31 23.04 -6.50
CA GLY A 166 -3.24 22.08 -7.62
C GLY A 166 -2.08 21.08 -7.56
N MET A 167 -1.40 20.96 -6.42
CA MET A 167 -0.26 20.04 -6.21
C MET A 167 -0.50 19.15 -4.99
N VAL A 168 0.11 17.96 -4.97
CA VAL A 168 0.16 17.11 -3.79
C VAL A 168 1.21 17.69 -2.83
N GLU A 169 0.74 18.40 -1.81
CA GLU A 169 1.58 19.07 -0.80
C GLU A 169 2.21 18.04 0.15
N ASN A 170 1.40 17.06 0.59
CA ASN A 170 1.87 16.05 1.52
C ASN A 170 1.13 14.72 1.37
N THR A 171 1.83 13.66 1.76
CA THR A 171 1.29 12.31 1.95
C THR A 171 1.92 11.74 3.23
N SER A 172 1.13 11.04 4.04
CA SER A 172 1.63 10.46 5.29
C SER A 172 0.79 9.27 5.72
N TRP A 173 1.46 8.19 6.12
CA TRP A 173 0.82 7.04 6.77
C TRP A 173 0.14 7.46 8.08
N CYS A 174 -1.01 6.84 8.35
CA CYS A 174 -1.69 6.94 9.62
C CYS A 174 -0.82 6.33 10.72
N ILE A 175 -0.78 7.00 11.87
CA ILE A 175 -0.17 6.43 13.06
C ILE A 175 -1.17 5.44 13.65
N GLN A 176 -0.95 4.15 13.44
CA GLN A 176 -1.68 3.13 14.21
C GLN A 176 -1.30 3.30 15.68
N LYS A 177 -2.26 3.70 16.51
CA LYS A 177 -2.07 3.62 17.96
C LYS A 177 -1.97 2.14 18.29
N ALA A 178 -0.83 1.71 18.82
CA ALA A 178 -0.70 0.37 19.37
C ALA A 178 -1.83 0.17 20.40
N SER A 179 -2.73 -0.77 20.10
CA SER A 179 -3.69 -1.28 21.07
C SER A 179 -2.88 -2.04 22.11
N ASN A 180 -2.60 -1.39 23.25
CA ASN A 180 -2.07 -2.06 24.43
C ASN A 180 -3.15 -2.94 25.08
#